data_AF-A0A0G0K1W4-F1
#
_entry.id   AF-A0A0G0K1W4-F1
#
_cell.length_a   1.000
_cell.length_b   1.000
_cell.length_c   1.000
_cell.angle_alpha   90.00
_cell.angle_beta   90.00
_cell.angle_gamma   90.00
#
_symmetry.space_group_name_H-M   'P 1'
#
loop_
_entity.id
_entity.type
_entity.pdbx_description
1 polymer ?
#
loop_
_entity_poly.entity_id
_entity_poly.type
_entity_poly.pdbx_seq_one_letter_code
_entity_poly.pdbx_strand_id
1 'polypeptide(L)'
;MKLNGYRPTHKNKWFFIKYGILNIQELALLEYYADIFDFDKNHRTFGLFEINFEEIASIFSCKSANTVRNWHNKLLKLGFIRKTELKYVYELSCHLRYINPGKWGGQAVHFQEIEKDQPIEVILQSFGINLQSIGKKIQPVGKNSQNLGSKPTPIALGSSKDGIYSSDKKYVLVKQGLRSNEEYVRLKEEMGLNSLEIDDMKWIDENLISRQVVTNDNEGEIVSLFFNGSYEHFHRNLITLK
;
A
#
# COMPACT_ATOMS: atom_id res chain seq x y z
N MET A 1 -5.69 21.71 -0.72
CA MET A 1 -5.31 20.72 0.30
C MET A 1 -3.88 20.26 -0.02
N LYS A 2 -2.90 20.42 0.88
CA LYS A 2 -1.57 19.84 0.65
C LYS A 2 -1.72 18.32 0.75
N LEU A 3 -1.39 17.60 -0.33
CA LEU A 3 -1.39 16.15 -0.30
C LEU A 3 -0.23 15.70 0.59
N ASN A 4 -0.56 14.95 1.64
CA ASN A 4 0.44 14.26 2.41
C ASN A 4 1.15 13.29 1.45
N GLY A 5 2.49 13.28 1.50
CA GLY A 5 3.28 12.40 0.65
C GLY A 5 3.01 10.92 0.94
N TYR A 6 3.84 10.03 0.40
CA TYR A 6 3.70 8.59 0.66
C TYR A 6 3.73 8.28 2.16
N ARG A 7 2.71 7.56 2.65
CA ARG A 7 2.67 7.02 4.02
C ARG A 7 2.81 5.49 4.04
N PRO A 8 3.45 4.92 5.07
CA PRO A 8 3.43 3.49 5.27
C PRO A 8 2.00 2.99 5.52
N THR A 9 1.68 1.84 4.95
CA THR A 9 0.41 1.14 5.19
C THR A 9 0.68 -0.34 5.41
N HIS A 10 -0.08 -0.95 6.32
CA HIS A 10 0.17 -2.30 6.80
C HIS A 10 -0.77 -3.30 6.13
N LYS A 11 -0.26 -4.44 5.66
CA LYS A 11 -1.10 -5.51 5.08
C LYS A 11 -2.10 -6.08 6.09
N ASN A 12 -1.79 -5.98 7.38
CA ASN A 12 -2.61 -6.53 8.47
C ASN A 12 -4.02 -5.92 8.54
N LYS A 13 -4.24 -4.72 7.98
CA LYS A 13 -5.57 -4.11 7.90
C LYS A 13 -6.59 -4.95 7.11
N TRP A 14 -6.12 -5.77 6.17
CA TRP A 14 -7.00 -6.67 5.41
C TRP A 14 -7.61 -7.77 6.28
N PHE A 15 -6.98 -8.08 7.42
CA PHE A 15 -7.59 -8.97 8.39
C PHE A 15 -8.84 -8.36 9.03
N PHE A 16 -8.98 -7.04 9.10
CA PHE A 16 -10.21 -6.41 9.59
C PHE A 16 -11.42 -6.76 8.73
N ILE A 17 -11.21 -6.86 7.40
CA ILE A 17 -12.25 -7.32 6.47
C ILE A 17 -12.47 -8.83 6.61
N LYS A 18 -11.39 -9.61 6.59
CA LYS A 18 -11.44 -11.09 6.65
C LYS A 18 -12.20 -11.60 7.88
N TYR A 19 -12.03 -10.95 9.03
CA TYR A 19 -12.67 -11.31 10.29
C TYR A 19 -13.96 -10.52 10.56
N GLY A 20 -14.47 -9.76 9.59
CA GLY A 20 -15.74 -9.04 9.72
C GLY A 20 -15.74 -7.91 10.77
N ILE A 21 -14.56 -7.44 11.17
CA ILE A 21 -14.38 -6.33 12.12
C ILE A 21 -14.84 -5.02 11.44
N LEU A 22 -14.35 -4.79 10.23
CA LEU A 22 -14.72 -3.68 9.35
C LEU A 22 -15.24 -4.21 8.01
N ASN A 23 -16.13 -3.47 7.37
CA ASN A 23 -16.38 -3.61 5.93
C ASN A 23 -15.42 -2.69 5.13
N ILE A 24 -15.48 -2.79 3.81
CA ILE A 24 -14.57 -2.05 2.93
C ILE A 24 -14.74 -0.53 3.06
N GLN A 25 -15.96 -0.04 3.25
CA GLN A 25 -16.25 1.39 3.38
C GLN A 25 -15.72 1.95 4.72
N GLU A 26 -15.88 1.20 5.81
CA GLU A 26 -15.37 1.56 7.13
C GLU A 26 -13.84 1.55 7.15
N LEU A 27 -13.20 0.58 6.50
CA LEU A 27 -11.75 0.56 6.33
C LEU A 27 -11.27 1.75 5.48
N ALA A 28 -11.96 2.04 4.37
CA ALA A 28 -11.62 3.19 3.53
C ALA A 28 -11.76 4.52 4.29
N LEU A 29 -12.78 4.67 5.15
CA LEU A 29 -12.91 5.83 6.01
C LEU A 29 -11.79 5.93 7.05
N LEU A 30 -11.36 4.81 7.64
CA LEU A 30 -10.21 4.78 8.54
C LEU A 30 -8.91 5.22 7.83
N GLU A 31 -8.71 4.76 6.60
CA GLU A 31 -7.57 5.16 5.78
C GLU A 31 -7.63 6.65 5.43
N TYR A 32 -8.81 7.17 5.11
CA TYR A 32 -9.01 8.61 4.90
C TYR A 32 -8.62 9.42 6.15
N TYR A 33 -9.01 8.98 7.35
CA TYR A 33 -8.56 9.63 8.60
C TYR A 33 -7.04 9.56 8.78
N ALA A 34 -6.42 8.44 8.41
CA ALA A 34 -4.96 8.31 8.38
C ALA A 34 -4.29 9.19 7.31
N ASP A 35 -5.03 9.68 6.31
CA ASP A 35 -4.53 10.62 5.32
C ASP A 35 -4.64 12.09 5.76
N ILE A 36 -5.60 12.43 6.63
CA ILE A 36 -5.88 13.83 7.01
C ILE A 36 -5.42 14.22 8.42
N PHE A 37 -4.92 13.27 9.22
CA PHE A 37 -4.43 13.60 10.56
C PHE A 37 -3.10 14.38 10.51
N ASP A 38 -2.85 15.13 11.58
CA ASP A 38 -1.60 15.86 11.75
C ASP A 38 -0.47 14.91 12.17
N PHE A 39 0.48 14.69 11.26
CA PHE A 39 1.62 13.80 11.47
C PHE A 39 2.88 14.52 11.98
N ASP A 40 2.83 15.84 12.19
CA ASP A 40 3.99 16.57 12.73
C ASP A 40 3.97 16.51 14.27
N LYS A 41 4.89 15.71 14.82
CA LYS A 41 5.06 15.55 16.27
C LYS A 41 5.35 16.84 17.04
N ASN A 42 5.74 17.92 16.36
CA ASN A 42 5.99 19.22 16.99
C ASN A 42 4.71 20.05 17.14
N HIS A 43 3.64 19.68 16.44
CA HIS A 43 2.35 20.34 16.58
C HIS A 43 1.61 19.83 17.82
N ARG A 44 0.87 20.72 18.47
CA ARG A 44 -0.04 20.35 19.58
C ARG A 44 -1.20 19.47 19.11
N THR A 45 -1.46 19.47 17.81
CA THR A 45 -2.51 18.71 17.13
C THR A 45 -2.02 17.37 16.61
N PHE A 46 -0.79 16.95 16.91
CA PHE A 46 -0.24 15.66 16.47
C PHE A 46 -1.19 14.49 16.78
N GLY A 47 -1.47 13.65 15.78
CA GLY A 47 -2.40 12.54 15.87
C GLY A 47 -3.89 12.92 15.76
N LEU A 48 -4.21 14.21 15.71
CA LEU A 48 -5.58 14.72 15.63
C LEU A 48 -6.00 14.99 14.19
N PHE A 49 -7.31 14.93 13.95
CA PHE A 49 -7.94 15.30 12.69
C PHE A 49 -9.32 15.91 12.93
N GLU A 50 -9.73 16.82 12.05
CA GLU A 50 -11.06 17.42 12.05
C GLU A 50 -11.99 16.70 11.07
N ILE A 51 -13.28 16.63 11.40
CA ILE A 51 -14.29 15.95 10.60
C ILE A 51 -15.35 16.93 10.10
N ASN A 52 -15.51 16.97 8.79
CA ASN A 52 -16.69 17.51 8.12
C ASN A 52 -17.46 16.36 7.44
N PHE A 53 -18.57 15.92 8.05
CA PHE A 53 -19.31 14.76 7.55
C PHE A 53 -19.95 14.98 6.18
N GLU A 54 -20.33 16.22 5.83
CA GLU A 54 -20.91 16.52 4.52
C GLU A 54 -19.85 16.47 3.43
N GLU A 55 -18.66 17.00 3.70
CA GLU A 55 -17.51 16.93 2.79
C GLU A 55 -17.07 15.48 2.56
N ILE A 56 -16.93 14.70 3.63
CA ILE A 56 -16.56 13.28 3.51
C ILE A 56 -17.65 12.51 2.76
N ALA A 57 -18.93 12.79 2.99
CA ALA A 57 -20.01 12.15 2.25
C ALA A 57 -19.92 12.44 0.74
N SER A 58 -19.57 13.67 0.36
CA SER A 58 -19.30 14.04 -1.03
C SER A 58 -18.13 13.24 -1.62
N ILE A 59 -17.00 13.16 -0.91
CA ILE A 59 -15.81 12.39 -1.35
C ILE A 59 -16.15 10.91 -1.58
N PHE A 60 -16.92 10.31 -0.68
CA PHE A 60 -17.31 8.90 -0.75
C PHE A 60 -18.55 8.66 -1.63
N SER A 61 -19.06 9.69 -2.32
CA SER A 61 -20.27 9.62 -3.15
C SER A 61 -21.49 9.05 -2.40
N CYS A 62 -21.58 9.36 -1.10
CA CYS A 62 -22.69 8.98 -0.24
C CYS A 62 -23.87 9.95 -0.43
N LYS A 63 -25.09 9.42 -0.51
CA LYS A 63 -26.32 10.22 -0.59
C LYS A 63 -26.59 11.07 0.66
N SER A 64 -25.96 10.73 1.79
CA SER A 64 -26.17 11.40 3.07
C SER A 64 -24.95 11.27 3.96
N ALA A 65 -24.63 12.35 4.68
CA ALA A 65 -23.67 12.34 5.78
C ALA A 65 -24.02 11.35 6.89
N ASN A 66 -25.29 10.94 7.03
CA ASN A 66 -25.66 9.96 8.04
C ASN A 66 -25.00 8.59 7.81
N THR A 67 -24.76 8.22 6.55
CA THR A 67 -24.03 6.99 6.22
C THR A 67 -22.60 7.03 6.75
N VAL A 68 -21.89 8.16 6.54
CA VAL A 68 -20.54 8.36 7.05
C VAL A 68 -20.52 8.41 8.58
N ARG A 69 -21.53 9.04 9.21
CA ARG A 69 -21.69 9.04 10.67
C ARG A 69 -21.83 7.63 11.23
N ASN A 70 -22.54 6.73 10.54
CA ASN A 70 -22.65 5.33 10.97
C ASN A 70 -21.31 4.59 10.93
N TRP A 71 -20.53 4.76 9.85
CA TRP A 71 -19.18 4.19 9.76
C TRP A 71 -18.25 4.77 10.83
N HIS A 72 -18.26 6.09 10.99
CA HIS A 72 -17.50 6.81 12.02
C HIS A 72 -17.83 6.31 13.43
N ASN A 73 -19.12 6.19 13.77
CA ASN A 73 -19.56 5.71 15.07
C ASN A 73 -19.11 4.27 15.33
N LYS A 74 -19.03 3.43 14.29
CA LYS A 74 -18.48 2.08 14.43
C LYS A 74 -16.97 2.12 14.69
N LEU A 75 -16.20 2.93 13.97
CA LEU A 75 -14.76 3.11 14.22
C LEU A 75 -14.50 3.62 15.65
N LEU A 76 -15.31 4.56 16.12
CA LEU A 76 -15.26 5.08 17.48
C LEU A 76 -15.57 3.98 18.51
N LYS A 77 -16.65 3.22 18.29
CA LYS A 77 -17.04 2.11 19.19
C LYS A 77 -15.97 1.01 19.27
N LEU A 78 -15.31 0.73 18.15
CA LEU A 78 -14.23 -0.25 18.08
C LEU A 78 -12.90 0.30 18.60
N GLY A 79 -12.79 1.60 18.86
CA GLY A 79 -11.57 2.23 19.40
C GLY A 79 -10.49 2.51 18.37
N PHE A 80 -10.79 2.47 17.05
CA PHE A 80 -9.84 2.90 16.02
C PHE A 80 -9.56 4.41 16.07
N ILE A 81 -10.53 5.18 16.57
CA ILE A 81 -10.46 6.62 16.79
C ILE A 81 -11.00 6.95 18.18
N ARG A 82 -10.60 8.08 18.74
CA ARG A 82 -11.03 8.58 20.05
C ARG A 82 -11.63 9.98 19.94
N LYS A 83 -12.63 10.25 20.79
CA LYS A 83 -13.17 11.61 20.95
C LYS A 83 -12.18 12.47 21.71
N THR A 84 -12.04 13.72 21.29
CA THR A 84 -11.38 14.76 22.07
C THR A 84 -12.41 15.64 22.77
N GLU A 85 -11.96 16.60 23.57
CA GLU A 85 -12.83 17.62 24.18
C GLU A 85 -13.39 18.61 23.13
N LEU A 86 -12.70 18.76 22.00
CA LEU A 86 -13.08 19.69 20.95
C LEU A 86 -14.14 19.08 20.02
N LYS A 87 -15.13 19.89 19.66
CA LYS A 87 -16.21 19.46 18.77
C LYS A 87 -15.63 19.12 17.39
N TYR A 88 -16.02 17.97 16.86
CA TYR A 88 -15.60 17.45 15.55
C TYR A 88 -14.10 17.18 15.37
N VAL A 89 -13.32 17.23 16.45
CA VAL A 89 -11.91 16.86 16.43
C VAL A 89 -11.74 15.51 17.13
N TYR A 90 -11.03 14.61 16.47
CA TYR A 90 -10.82 13.24 16.90
C TYR A 90 -9.35 12.89 16.85
N GLU A 91 -8.96 11.90 17.64
CA GLU A 91 -7.61 11.35 17.65
C GLU A 91 -7.60 9.98 16.96
N LEU A 92 -6.61 9.73 16.12
CA LEU A 92 -6.36 8.41 15.56
C LEU A 92 -5.56 7.55 16.56
N SER A 93 -6.16 6.45 17.06
CA SER A 93 -5.63 5.69 18.20
C SER A 93 -4.20 5.15 18.01
N CYS A 94 -3.82 4.86 16.77
CA CYS A 94 -2.54 4.27 16.40
C CYS A 94 -1.82 5.13 15.33
N HIS A 95 -1.85 6.45 15.45
CA HIS A 95 -1.29 7.36 14.44
C HIS A 95 0.19 7.09 14.12
N LEU A 96 1.01 6.71 15.11
CA LEU A 96 2.43 6.37 14.93
C LEU A 96 2.68 5.22 13.95
N ARG A 97 1.70 4.33 13.75
CA ARG A 97 1.75 3.24 12.77
C ARG A 97 1.82 3.74 11.33
N TYR A 98 1.26 4.91 11.06
CA TYR A 98 1.14 5.49 9.73
C TYR A 98 2.26 6.47 9.42
N ILE A 99 3.30 6.53 10.26
CA ILE A 99 4.43 7.43 10.10
C ILE A 99 5.70 6.58 9.99
N ASN A 100 6.53 6.89 8.99
CA ASN A 100 7.83 6.25 8.85
C ASN A 100 8.76 6.63 10.01
N PRO A 101 9.64 5.71 10.46
CA PRO A 101 10.70 6.07 11.39
C PRO A 101 11.60 7.15 10.78
N GLY A 102 12.18 8.01 11.63
CA GLY A 102 13.05 9.11 11.20
C GLY A 102 12.53 10.48 11.65
N LYS A 103 12.54 11.46 10.74
CA LYS A 103 12.24 12.88 11.03
C LYS A 103 10.94 13.07 11.83
N TRP A 104 9.90 12.32 11.47
CA TRP A 104 8.58 12.41 12.07
C TRP A 104 8.37 11.49 13.28
N GLY A 105 9.36 10.68 13.65
CA GLY A 105 9.33 9.84 14.85
C GLY A 105 8.31 8.70 14.81
N GLY A 106 7.89 8.27 13.62
CA GLY A 106 6.93 7.18 13.46
C GLY A 106 7.48 5.82 13.84
N GLN A 107 6.56 4.86 14.00
CA GLN A 107 6.87 3.50 14.46
C GLN A 107 6.38 2.43 13.49
N ALA A 108 6.13 2.78 12.22
CA ALA A 108 5.61 1.83 11.23
C ALA A 108 6.41 0.52 11.18
N VAL A 109 7.74 0.58 11.13
CA VAL A 109 8.58 -0.64 11.09
C VAL A 109 8.41 -1.49 12.36
N HIS A 110 8.35 -0.85 13.53
CA HIS A 110 8.13 -1.56 14.79
C HIS A 110 6.78 -2.30 14.82
N PHE A 111 5.70 -1.64 14.39
CA PHE A 111 4.39 -2.29 14.27
C PHE A 111 4.42 -3.47 13.29
N GLN A 112 5.13 -3.35 12.17
CA GLN A 112 5.26 -4.43 11.20
C GLN A 112 5.98 -5.65 11.79
N GLU A 113 7.00 -5.43 12.62
CA GLU A 113 7.77 -6.49 13.26
C GLU A 113 6.98 -7.20 14.36
N ILE A 114 6.33 -6.45 15.25
CA ILE A 114 5.57 -7.05 16.37
C ILE A 114 4.32 -7.79 15.90
N GLU A 115 3.72 -7.38 14.79
CA GLU A 115 2.49 -8.01 14.26
C GLU A 115 2.76 -9.15 13.28
N LYS A 116 4.02 -9.37 12.92
CA LYS A 116 4.38 -10.42 11.97
C LYS A 116 3.94 -11.77 12.52
N ASP A 117 3.17 -12.49 11.71
CA ASP A 117 2.63 -13.81 12.01
C ASP A 117 1.82 -13.89 13.31
N GLN A 118 1.29 -12.74 13.78
CA GLN A 118 0.50 -12.65 14.99
C GLN A 118 -1.01 -12.86 14.74
N PRO A 119 -1.75 -13.36 15.74
CA PRO A 119 -3.20 -13.45 15.67
C PRO A 119 -3.84 -12.05 15.66
N ILE A 120 -5.08 -11.95 15.16
CA ILE A 120 -5.77 -10.67 14.94
C ILE A 120 -6.00 -9.91 16.25
N GLU A 121 -6.11 -10.62 17.36
CA GLU A 121 -6.23 -10.09 18.70
C GLU A 121 -5.02 -9.23 19.09
N VAL A 122 -3.81 -9.72 18.81
CA VAL A 122 -2.55 -9.00 19.09
C VAL A 122 -2.43 -7.77 18.18
N ILE A 123 -2.82 -7.92 16.91
CA ILE A 123 -2.90 -6.80 15.96
C ILE A 123 -3.84 -5.72 16.50
N LEU A 124 -5.06 -6.07 16.90
CA LEU A 124 -6.02 -5.11 17.46
C LEU A 124 -5.51 -4.45 18.75
N GLN A 125 -4.88 -5.20 19.64
CA GLN A 125 -4.28 -4.64 20.86
C GLN A 125 -3.22 -3.59 20.54
N SER A 126 -2.42 -3.79 19.49
CA SER A 126 -1.42 -2.81 19.07
C SER A 126 -2.04 -1.55 18.43
N PHE A 127 -3.33 -1.58 18.06
CA PHE A 127 -4.11 -0.38 17.74
C PHE A 127 -4.64 0.35 18.99
N GLY A 128 -4.35 -0.16 20.19
CA GLY A 128 -4.90 0.35 21.45
C GLY A 128 -6.34 -0.10 21.70
N ILE A 129 -6.82 -1.13 21.00
CA ILE A 129 -8.21 -1.59 21.07
C ILE A 129 -8.35 -2.66 22.16
N ASN A 130 -9.17 -2.39 23.18
CA ASN A 130 -9.49 -3.37 24.22
C ASN A 130 -10.52 -4.39 23.71
N LEU A 131 -10.07 -5.63 23.53
CA LEU A 131 -10.86 -6.75 23.03
C LEU A 131 -12.03 -7.17 23.93
N GLN A 132 -12.07 -6.77 25.20
CA GLN A 132 -13.22 -7.00 26.08
C GLN A 132 -14.51 -6.40 25.49
N SER A 133 -14.40 -5.35 24.68
CA SER A 133 -15.53 -4.73 23.97
C SER A 133 -15.96 -5.47 22.68
N ILE A 134 -15.12 -6.38 22.16
CA ILE A 134 -15.28 -7.06 20.86
C ILE A 134 -15.66 -8.55 21.02
N GLY A 135 -15.51 -9.10 22.24
CA GLY A 135 -15.53 -10.53 22.59
C GLY A 135 -16.79 -11.37 22.30
N LYS A 136 -17.69 -10.96 21.39
CA LYS A 136 -18.82 -11.79 20.93
C LYS A 136 -19.00 -11.90 19.42
N LYS A 137 -18.13 -11.29 18.59
CA LYS A 137 -18.39 -11.20 17.12
C LYS A 137 -17.22 -11.53 16.18
N ILE A 138 -16.06 -11.96 16.67
CA ILE A 138 -14.99 -12.42 15.78
C ILE A 138 -15.31 -13.85 15.34
N GLN A 139 -16.20 -13.99 14.35
CA GLN A 139 -16.30 -15.21 13.57
C GLN A 139 -15.56 -14.95 12.25
N PRO A 140 -14.57 -15.78 11.87
CA PRO A 140 -14.04 -15.70 10.52
C PRO A 140 -15.21 -15.87 9.53
N VAL A 141 -15.24 -15.04 8.49
CA VAL A 141 -16.25 -15.18 7.42
C VAL A 141 -16.07 -16.59 6.82
N GLY A 142 -16.95 -17.51 7.22
CA GLY A 142 -16.81 -18.93 6.99
C GLY A 142 -17.22 -19.32 5.57
N LYS A 143 -16.28 -19.98 4.89
CA LYS A 143 -16.47 -21.11 3.97
C LYS A 143 -17.63 -20.97 2.96
N ASN A 144 -17.40 -20.22 1.90
CA ASN A 144 -18.05 -20.42 0.59
C ASN A 144 -17.10 -20.02 -0.54
N SER A 145 -15.84 -20.45 -0.48
CA SER A 145 -14.95 -20.43 -1.64
C SER A 145 -14.75 -21.88 -2.06
N GLN A 146 -15.50 -22.28 -3.08
CA GLN A 146 -15.24 -23.51 -3.80
C GLN A 146 -13.80 -23.48 -4.32
N ASN A 147 -13.16 -24.64 -4.22
CA ASN A 147 -11.81 -24.94 -4.69
C ASN A 147 -11.53 -24.30 -6.05
N LEU A 148 -10.60 -23.34 -6.09
CA LEU A 148 -9.94 -22.90 -7.31
C LEU A 148 -8.46 -22.67 -7.00
N GLY A 149 -7.61 -23.47 -7.64
CA GLY A 149 -6.20 -23.17 -7.83
C GLY A 149 -5.27 -23.61 -6.70
N SER A 150 -4.47 -24.63 -7.00
CA SER A 150 -3.18 -24.91 -6.36
C SER A 150 -2.44 -23.63 -5.96
N LYS A 151 -2.02 -23.56 -4.69
CA LYS A 151 -1.23 -22.46 -4.12
C LYS A 151 -0.09 -22.03 -5.07
N PRO A 152 -0.12 -20.83 -5.66
CA PRO A 152 1.13 -20.23 -6.08
C PRO A 152 1.87 -19.84 -4.79
N THR A 153 3.09 -20.35 -4.63
CA THR A 153 4.05 -19.82 -3.66
C THR A 153 4.07 -18.30 -3.80
N PRO A 154 3.84 -17.52 -2.72
CA PRO A 154 3.96 -16.08 -2.80
C PRO A 154 5.42 -15.77 -3.17
N ILE A 155 5.65 -15.34 -4.40
CA ILE A 155 6.89 -14.64 -4.75
C ILE A 155 6.77 -13.31 -4.00
N ALA A 156 7.51 -13.19 -2.89
CA ALA A 156 7.64 -11.93 -2.21
C ALA A 156 8.28 -10.95 -3.20
N LEU A 157 7.50 -9.97 -3.67
CA LEU A 157 8.06 -8.76 -4.25
C LEU A 157 9.02 -8.19 -3.20
N GLY A 158 10.31 -8.27 -3.53
CA GLY A 158 11.41 -8.01 -2.61
C GLY A 158 11.17 -6.73 -1.82
N SER A 159 11.15 -6.89 -0.49
CA SER A 159 11.33 -5.76 0.42
C SER A 159 12.74 -5.23 0.19
N SER A 160 12.87 -4.12 -0.53
CA SER A 160 14.13 -3.40 -0.60
C SER A 160 14.39 -2.80 0.78
N LYS A 161 15.25 -3.45 1.56
CA LYS A 161 15.96 -2.80 2.67
C LYS A 161 16.99 -1.84 2.08
N ASP A 162 16.53 -0.68 1.62
CA ASP A 162 17.45 0.42 1.31
C ASP A 162 17.39 1.41 2.46
N GLY A 163 18.30 1.18 3.40
CA GLY A 163 18.70 2.17 4.37
C GLY A 163 19.19 3.44 3.67
N ILE A 164 19.07 4.54 4.42
CA ILE A 164 19.56 5.86 4.05
C ILE A 164 21.07 5.77 3.77
N TYR A 165 21.43 5.77 2.49
CA TYR A 165 22.69 6.29 2.00
C TYR A 165 22.38 7.18 0.80
N SER A 166 22.53 8.48 1.00
CA SER A 166 22.66 9.45 -0.09
C SER A 166 23.95 9.12 -0.84
N SER A 167 23.82 8.21 -1.80
CA SER A 167 24.79 7.99 -2.86
C SER A 167 24.03 8.26 -4.16
N ASP A 168 24.64 9.02 -5.07
CA ASP A 168 24.06 9.33 -6.37
C ASP A 168 23.70 8.01 -7.08
N LYS A 169 22.42 7.61 -7.05
CA LYS A 169 21.97 6.38 -7.67
C LYS A 169 21.74 6.67 -9.16
N LYS A 170 22.49 5.97 -10.00
CA LYS A 170 22.29 5.94 -11.46
C LYS A 170 21.21 4.91 -11.78
N TYR A 171 20.28 5.29 -12.66
CA TYR A 171 19.27 4.38 -13.17
C TYR A 171 19.21 4.49 -14.68
N VAL A 172 18.88 3.41 -15.35
CA VAL A 172 18.58 3.44 -16.79
C VAL A 172 17.10 3.11 -17.00
N LEU A 173 16.46 3.86 -17.91
CA LEU A 173 15.13 3.51 -18.38
C LEU A 173 15.28 2.49 -19.51
N VAL A 174 14.73 1.31 -19.29
CA VAL A 174 14.70 0.25 -20.29
C VAL A 174 13.27 0.15 -20.81
N LYS A 175 13.11 0.47 -22.09
CA LYS A 175 11.93 0.11 -22.86
C LYS A 175 12.14 -1.29 -23.41
N GLN A 176 11.17 -2.17 -23.21
CA GLN A 176 11.21 -3.45 -23.92
C GLN A 176 10.99 -3.19 -25.41
N GLY A 177 11.80 -3.84 -26.24
CA GLY A 177 11.56 -3.85 -27.68
C GLY A 177 10.35 -4.72 -27.98
N LEU A 178 9.59 -4.35 -29.02
CA LEU A 178 8.53 -5.19 -29.54
C LEU A 178 9.11 -6.55 -29.97
N ARG A 179 8.53 -7.62 -29.45
CA ARG A 179 8.81 -8.99 -29.87
C ARG A 179 8.15 -9.30 -31.20
N SER A 180 8.57 -10.37 -31.87
CA SER A 180 7.86 -10.82 -33.08
C SER A 180 6.50 -11.42 -32.73
N ASN A 181 5.58 -11.47 -33.71
CA ASN A 181 4.28 -12.10 -33.49
C ASN A 181 4.43 -13.58 -33.10
N GLU A 182 5.41 -14.27 -33.68
CA GLU A 182 5.74 -15.67 -33.38
C GLU A 182 6.19 -15.84 -31.92
N GLU A 183 6.97 -14.89 -31.40
CA GLU A 183 7.38 -14.89 -29.99
C GLU A 183 6.22 -14.65 -29.03
N TYR A 184 5.29 -13.75 -29.37
CA TYR A 184 4.09 -13.54 -28.55
C TYR A 184 3.19 -14.77 -28.51
N VAL A 185 3.01 -15.46 -29.64
CA VAL A 185 2.27 -16.73 -29.69
C VAL A 185 2.93 -17.77 -28.79
N ARG A 186 4.26 -17.92 -28.88
CA ARG A 186 5.01 -18.85 -28.01
C ARG A 186 4.85 -18.51 -26.53
N LEU A 187 5.01 -17.24 -26.14
CA LEU A 187 4.86 -16.79 -24.76
C LEU A 187 3.44 -17.03 -24.23
N LYS A 188 2.43 -16.80 -25.08
CA LYS A 188 1.03 -17.02 -24.74
C LYS A 188 0.76 -18.47 -24.39
N GLU A 189 1.33 -19.41 -25.15
CA GLU A 189 1.24 -20.85 -24.91
C GLU A 189 2.04 -21.29 -23.67
N GLU A 190 3.30 -20.85 -23.55
CA GLU A 190 4.20 -21.22 -22.44
C GLU A 190 3.69 -20.73 -21.08
N MET A 191 3.13 -19.52 -21.03
CA MET A 191 2.70 -18.87 -19.79
C MET A 191 1.20 -19.03 -19.50
N GLY A 192 0.45 -19.70 -20.38
CA GLY A 192 -0.99 -19.90 -20.21
C GLY A 192 -1.82 -18.60 -20.26
N LEU A 193 -1.36 -17.61 -21.02
CA LEU A 193 -1.97 -16.27 -21.12
C LEU A 193 -3.16 -16.25 -22.10
N ASN A 194 -4.03 -17.25 -22.04
CA ASN A 194 -5.08 -17.48 -23.03
C ASN A 194 -6.08 -16.31 -23.15
N SER A 195 -6.20 -15.49 -22.10
CA SER A 195 -7.11 -14.34 -22.05
C SER A 195 -6.56 -13.03 -22.62
N LEU A 196 -5.27 -12.96 -22.98
CA LEU A 196 -4.64 -11.75 -23.53
C LEU A 196 -4.59 -11.82 -25.06
N GLU A 197 -5.03 -10.77 -25.74
CA GLU A 197 -4.80 -10.66 -27.18
C GLU A 197 -3.34 -10.26 -27.47
N ILE A 198 -2.84 -10.63 -28.65
CA ILE A 198 -1.45 -10.31 -29.04
C ILE A 198 -1.24 -8.79 -29.05
N ASP A 199 -2.26 -8.04 -29.45
CA ASP A 199 -2.20 -6.57 -29.49
C ASP A 199 -2.15 -5.96 -28.08
N ASP A 200 -2.80 -6.57 -27.08
CA ASP A 200 -2.66 -6.17 -25.67
C ASP A 200 -1.22 -6.39 -25.18
N MET A 201 -0.61 -7.52 -25.55
CA MET A 201 0.76 -7.85 -25.19
C MET A 201 1.77 -6.88 -25.83
N LYS A 202 1.55 -6.50 -27.10
CA LYS A 202 2.34 -5.47 -27.77
C LYS A 202 2.18 -4.11 -27.09
N TRP A 203 0.96 -3.73 -26.76
CA TRP A 203 0.70 -2.47 -26.08
C TRP A 203 1.41 -2.42 -24.73
N ILE A 204 1.41 -3.52 -23.96
CA ILE A 204 2.16 -3.62 -22.71
C ILE A 204 3.65 -3.42 -22.97
N ASP A 205 4.25 -4.11 -23.93
CA ASP A 205 5.70 -3.97 -24.22
C ASP A 205 6.07 -2.55 -24.69
N GLU A 206 5.22 -1.88 -25.48
CA GLU A 206 5.43 -0.50 -25.93
C GLU A 206 5.36 0.53 -24.80
N ASN A 207 4.51 0.27 -23.81
CA ASN A 207 4.20 1.25 -22.75
C ASN A 207 4.88 0.92 -21.41
N LEU A 208 5.45 -0.28 -21.26
CA LEU A 208 6.15 -0.68 -20.05
C LEU A 208 7.58 -0.12 -20.06
N ILE A 209 7.76 0.95 -19.31
CA ILE A 209 9.09 1.50 -19.01
C ILE A 209 9.55 0.90 -17.68
N SER A 210 10.56 0.03 -17.75
CA SER A 210 11.19 -0.52 -16.54
C SER A 210 12.39 0.35 -16.13
N ARG A 211 12.55 0.55 -14.82
CA ARG A 211 13.66 1.30 -14.24
C ARG A 211 14.64 0.32 -13.62
N GLN A 212 15.86 0.29 -14.13
CA GLN A 212 16.93 -0.56 -13.59
C GLN A 212 17.95 0.28 -12.83
N VAL A 213 18.37 -0.19 -11.64
CA VAL A 213 19.47 0.43 -10.88
C VAL A 213 20.78 0.01 -11.54
N VAL A 214 21.61 0.98 -11.87
CA VAL A 214 22.94 0.73 -12.46
C VAL A 214 23.98 0.75 -11.35
N THR A 215 24.73 -0.34 -11.23
CA THR A 215 25.94 -0.49 -10.41
C THR A 215 27.10 -0.89 -11.32
N ASN A 216 28.34 -0.69 -10.86
CA ASN A 216 29.52 -1.10 -11.62
C ASN A 216 29.52 -2.60 -11.94
N ASP A 217 28.91 -3.41 -11.07
CA ASP A 217 28.90 -4.87 -11.20
C ASP A 217 27.84 -5.38 -12.19
N ASN A 218 26.77 -4.61 -12.43
CA ASN A 218 25.66 -5.04 -13.30
C ASN A 218 25.57 -4.26 -14.63
N GLU A 219 26.38 -3.22 -14.82
CA GLU A 219 26.33 -2.35 -16.00
C GLU A 219 26.51 -3.14 -17.31
N GLY A 220 27.53 -4.00 -17.38
CA GLY A 220 27.79 -4.82 -18.57
C GLY A 220 26.65 -5.78 -18.90
N GLU A 221 26.03 -6.37 -17.88
CA GLU A 221 24.87 -7.26 -18.05
C GLU A 221 23.65 -6.49 -18.56
N ILE A 222 23.38 -5.31 -18.00
CA ILE A 222 22.29 -4.43 -18.45
C ILE A 222 22.48 -4.03 -19.91
N VAL A 223 23.70 -3.63 -20.30
CA VAL A 223 24.00 -3.25 -21.69
C VAL A 223 23.83 -4.44 -22.64
N SER A 224 24.29 -5.63 -22.23
CA SER A 224 24.13 -6.85 -23.04
C SER A 224 22.66 -7.24 -23.22
N LEU A 225 21.88 -7.25 -22.14
CA LEU A 225 20.50 -7.76 -22.15
C LEU A 225 19.50 -6.79 -22.76
N PHE A 226 19.66 -5.49 -22.50
CA PHE A 226 18.63 -4.50 -22.81
C PHE A 226 19.02 -3.52 -23.92
N PHE A 227 20.30 -3.43 -24.25
CA PHE A 227 20.82 -2.51 -25.26
C PHE A 227 21.61 -3.22 -26.37
N ASN A 228 21.51 -4.55 -26.47
CA ASN A 228 22.21 -5.37 -27.46
C ASN A 228 23.72 -5.10 -27.52
N GLY A 229 24.35 -4.85 -26.36
CA GLY A 229 25.77 -4.51 -26.28
C GLY A 229 26.11 -3.04 -26.58
N SER A 230 25.14 -2.19 -26.93
CA SER A 230 25.37 -0.78 -27.27
C SER A 230 25.42 0.12 -26.04
N TYR A 231 26.64 0.41 -25.58
CA TYR A 231 26.90 1.40 -24.53
C TYR A 231 26.40 2.81 -24.91
N GLU A 232 26.40 3.15 -26.20
CA GLU A 232 25.91 4.44 -26.67
C GLU A 232 24.40 4.60 -26.41
N HIS A 233 23.60 3.58 -26.71
CA HIS A 233 22.17 3.59 -26.42
C HIS A 233 21.88 3.58 -24.93
N PHE A 234 22.68 2.84 -24.16
CA PHE A 234 22.60 2.82 -22.70
C PHE A 234 22.81 4.21 -22.09
N HIS A 235 23.87 4.93 -22.48
CA HIS A 235 24.16 6.26 -21.93
C HIS A 235 23.09 7.30 -22.29
N ARG A 236 22.47 7.22 -23.48
CA ARG A 236 21.35 8.12 -23.84
C ARG A 236 20.12 7.94 -22.94
N ASN A 237 19.96 6.77 -22.32
CA ASN A 237 18.84 6.44 -21.43
C ASN A 237 19.22 6.45 -19.94
N LEU A 238 20.47 6.79 -19.62
CA LEU A 238 20.98 6.84 -18.25
C LEU A 238 20.55 8.13 -17.56
N ILE A 239 19.83 8.00 -16.45
CA ILE A 239 19.36 9.09 -15.61
C ILE A 239 20.13 9.03 -14.28
N THR A 240 20.79 10.14 -13.94
CA THR A 240 21.44 10.30 -12.63
C THR A 240 20.57 11.21 -11.78
N LEU A 241 20.05 10.69 -10.67
CA LEU A 241 19.38 11.52 -9.67
C LEU A 241 20.43 11.98 -8.66
N LYS A 242 20.60 13.30 -8.56
CA LYS A 242 21.35 13.98 -7.50
C LYS A 242 20.43 14.29 -6.33
#